data_AF-F9XJN8-F1
#
_entry.id   AF-F9XJN8-F1
#
_cell.length_a   1.000
_cell.length_b   1.000
_cell.length_c   1.000
_cell.angle_alpha   90.00
_cell.angle_beta   90.00
_cell.angle_gamma   90.00
#
_symmetry.space_group_name_H-M   'P 1'
#
loop_
_entity.id
_entity.type
_entity.pdbx_description
1 polymer ?
#
loop_
_entity_poly.entity_id
_entity_poly.type
_entity_poly.pdbx_seq_one_letter_code
_entity_poly.pdbx_strand_id
1 'polypeptide(L)'
;MAKTYPFRALNPRTKRWNTVPAVKKISKIRLNKAEWIAAAAENRSATTKGGRQSKKSKKSKKTGKPRKTPTRAIDAISHSDPQIDCGLLGNDEACNNECYDDFVNTVLTKPRIDIIGPGKLGYGVFTAAKTFIKKGDWLEEYIGEIRPMNTNSLYAFELPTECRLDSLHAGNWTRFVNSSCKPNVRARAATVGKRHAILFQAARNIGPGEELRINYGGMYFQQAGLLCMCDVKDGPHMPKGGKKVKKDDGEEDL
;
A
#
# COMPACT_ATOMS: atom_id res chain seq x y z
N MET A 1 22.18 8.79 8.87
CA MET A 1 20.84 8.15 8.93
C MET A 1 19.77 9.21 8.66
N ALA A 2 18.77 8.95 7.81
CA ALA A 2 17.70 9.92 7.57
C ALA A 2 16.87 10.12 8.85
N LYS A 3 16.65 11.38 9.29
CA LYS A 3 15.84 11.70 10.47
C LYS A 3 14.46 11.05 10.32
N THR A 4 14.07 10.21 11.28
CA THR A 4 12.71 9.64 11.36
C THR A 4 11.98 10.32 12.50
N TYR A 5 10.76 10.77 12.23
CA TYR A 5 9.92 11.41 13.24
C TYR A 5 8.79 10.47 13.65
N PRO A 6 8.36 10.48 14.92
CA PRO A 6 7.15 9.77 15.31
C PRO A 6 5.92 10.40 14.65
N PHE A 7 4.89 9.58 14.41
CA PHE A 7 3.55 10.12 14.13
C PHE A 7 2.92 10.64 15.43
N ARG A 8 2.07 11.66 15.31
CA ARG A 8 1.21 12.11 16.39
C ARG A 8 -0.24 11.87 16.02
N ALA A 9 -1.05 11.46 16.99
CA ALA A 9 -2.48 11.26 16.83
C ALA A 9 -3.24 11.92 17.98
N LEU A 10 -4.41 12.48 17.66
CA LEU A 10 -5.35 12.99 18.65
C LEU A 10 -6.11 11.81 19.27
N ASN A 11 -6.01 11.65 20.58
CA ASN A 11 -6.84 10.69 21.29
C ASN A 11 -8.27 11.25 21.47
N PRO A 12 -9.30 10.59 20.92
CA PRO A 12 -10.67 11.15 20.92
C PRO A 12 -11.30 11.18 22.32
N ARG A 13 -10.83 10.33 23.25
CA ARG A 13 -11.32 10.25 24.64
C ARG A 13 -10.67 11.33 25.52
N THR A 14 -9.36 11.50 25.44
CA THR A 14 -8.63 12.44 26.30
C THR A 14 -8.45 13.82 25.69
N LYS A 15 -8.75 13.99 24.39
CA LYS A 15 -8.53 15.22 23.61
C LYS A 15 -7.07 15.70 23.61
N ARG A 16 -6.11 14.77 23.83
CA ARG A 16 -4.67 15.04 23.83
C ARG A 16 -3.97 14.40 22.65
N TRP A 17 -2.92 15.06 22.17
CA TRP A 17 -2.06 14.57 21.11
C TRP A 17 -0.93 13.70 21.64
N ASN A 18 -0.90 12.44 21.24
CA ASN A 18 0.09 11.45 21.68
C ASN A 18 0.94 10.94 20.52
N THR A 19 2.11 10.42 20.84
CA THR A 19 2.96 9.70 19.87
C THR A 19 2.33 8.36 19.53
N VAL A 20 2.25 8.04 18.24
CA VAL A 20 1.86 6.71 17.76
C VAL A 20 3.08 5.77 17.90
N PRO A 21 2.97 4.65 18.62
CA PRO A 21 4.09 3.75 18.85
C PRO A 21 4.48 2.97 17.58
N ALA A 22 5.72 2.47 17.56
CA ALA A 22 6.22 1.44 16.64
C ALA A 22 6.16 1.75 15.12
N VAL A 23 6.03 3.02 14.72
CA VAL A 23 6.02 3.43 13.30
C VAL A 23 6.88 4.66 13.07
N LYS A 24 7.73 4.62 12.05
CA LYS A 24 8.62 5.72 11.64
C LYS A 24 8.01 6.53 10.49
N LYS A 25 7.91 7.85 10.65
CA LYS A 25 7.56 8.74 9.53
C LYS A 25 8.74 8.85 8.56
N ILE A 26 8.48 8.66 7.27
CA ILE A 26 9.44 8.81 6.18
C ILE A 26 8.86 9.75 5.12
N SER A 27 9.72 10.33 4.28
CA SER A 27 9.33 11.22 3.18
C SER A 27 9.53 10.61 1.79
N LYS A 28 10.16 9.44 1.70
CA LYS A 28 10.41 8.71 0.46
C LYS A 28 10.46 7.22 0.72
N ILE A 29 10.15 6.44 -0.30
CA ILE A 29 10.24 4.98 -0.27
C ILE A 29 11.67 4.54 0.10
N ARG A 30 11.75 3.48 0.90
CA ARG A 30 13.01 2.87 1.34
C ARG A 30 13.14 1.46 0.79
N LEU A 31 14.36 0.94 0.80
CA LEU A 31 14.64 -0.44 0.47
C LEU A 31 15.03 -1.19 1.74
N ASN A 32 14.37 -2.30 2.04
CA ASN A 32 14.78 -3.19 3.13
C ASN A 32 15.90 -4.13 2.65
N LYS A 33 17.13 -3.62 2.58
CA LYS A 33 18.28 -4.34 2.01
C LYS A 33 18.53 -5.71 2.66
N ALA A 34 18.33 -5.82 3.97
CA ALA A 34 18.59 -7.06 4.70
C ALA A 34 17.71 -8.21 4.21
N GLU A 35 16.41 -7.95 4.01
CA GLU A 35 15.47 -8.96 3.51
C GLU A 35 15.72 -9.32 2.06
N TRP A 36 16.09 -8.36 1.22
CA TRP A 36 16.48 -8.62 -0.16
C TRP A 36 17.74 -9.49 -0.26
N ILE A 37 18.70 -9.32 0.65
CA ILE A 37 19.89 -10.17 0.76
C ILE A 37 19.49 -11.58 1.23
N ALA A 38 18.64 -11.68 2.26
CA ALA A 38 18.16 -12.97 2.78
C ALA A 38 17.39 -13.77 1.72
N ALA A 39 16.44 -13.14 1.03
CA ALA A 39 15.67 -13.79 -0.04
C ALA A 39 16.56 -14.24 -1.21
N ALA A 40 17.61 -13.48 -1.55
CA ALA A 40 18.57 -13.90 -2.57
C ALA A 40 19.40 -15.13 -2.15
N ALA A 41 19.75 -15.23 -0.86
CA ALA A 41 20.48 -16.38 -0.31
C ALA A 41 19.61 -17.65 -0.31
N GLU A 42 18.33 -17.54 0.07
CA GLU A 42 17.36 -18.64 0.06
C GLU A 42 17.19 -19.23 -1.35
N ASN A 43 17.01 -18.36 -2.37
CA ASN A 43 16.88 -18.79 -3.77
C ASN A 43 18.12 -19.53 -4.29
N ARG A 44 19.33 -19.12 -3.88
CA ARG A 44 20.57 -19.83 -4.23
C ARG A 44 20.64 -21.22 -3.59
N SER A 45 20.24 -21.33 -2.32
CA SER A 45 20.18 -22.61 -1.57
C SER A 45 19.15 -23.59 -2.15
N ALA A 46 18.00 -23.09 -2.62
CA ALA A 46 17.00 -23.91 -3.30
C ALA A 46 17.50 -24.46 -4.65
N THR A 47 18.32 -23.67 -5.37
CA THR A 47 18.88 -24.08 -6.67
C THR A 47 19.96 -25.16 -6.54
N THR A 48 20.74 -25.16 -5.46
CA THR A 48 21.78 -26.17 -5.19
C THR A 48 21.24 -27.48 -4.64
N LYS A 49 20.03 -27.52 -4.04
CA LYS A 49 19.38 -28.74 -3.55
C LYS A 49 18.56 -29.49 -4.62
N GLY A 50 18.40 -28.95 -5.82
CA GLY A 50 17.69 -29.56 -6.95
C GLY A 50 18.51 -30.61 -7.70
N GLY A 51 18.92 -31.68 -7.03
CA GLY A 51 19.57 -32.83 -7.65
C GLY A 51 18.59 -33.69 -8.46
N ARG A 52 18.76 -33.70 -9.78
CA ARG A 52 18.47 -34.79 -10.75
C ARG A 52 17.11 -35.52 -10.62
N GLN A 53 16.03 -34.94 -11.15
CA GLN A 53 14.90 -35.74 -11.65
C GLN A 53 14.40 -35.27 -13.03
N SER A 54 14.00 -36.28 -13.81
CA SER A 54 13.83 -36.30 -15.27
C SER A 54 12.75 -35.37 -15.83
N LYS A 55 13.07 -34.80 -16.99
CA LYS A 55 12.21 -34.00 -17.87
C LYS A 55 10.85 -34.68 -18.14
N LYS A 56 9.74 -34.02 -17.76
CA LYS A 56 8.49 -34.06 -18.54
C LYS A 56 7.85 -32.66 -18.57
N SER A 57 7.55 -32.24 -19.78
CA SER A 57 7.17 -30.89 -20.19
C SER A 57 5.84 -30.41 -19.61
N LYS A 58 5.84 -29.22 -19.01
CA LYS A 58 4.70 -28.28 -19.08
C LYS A 58 5.22 -26.93 -19.58
N LYS A 59 4.72 -26.50 -20.73
CA LYS A 59 4.97 -25.18 -21.34
C LYS A 59 4.53 -24.09 -20.36
N SER A 60 5.48 -23.55 -19.60
CA SER A 60 5.35 -22.27 -18.92
C SER A 60 5.79 -21.17 -19.88
N LYS A 61 4.95 -20.15 -20.08
CA LYS A 61 5.25 -18.97 -20.90
C LYS A 61 6.57 -18.34 -20.45
N LYS A 62 7.46 -18.01 -21.40
CA LYS A 62 8.67 -17.22 -21.17
C LYS A 62 8.31 -15.87 -20.51
N THR A 63 8.89 -15.55 -19.36
CA THR A 63 8.97 -14.17 -18.86
C THR A 63 10.28 -13.95 -18.07
N GLY A 64 11.18 -13.15 -18.63
CA GLY A 64 12.25 -12.43 -17.92
C GLY A 64 13.51 -13.21 -17.49
N LYS A 65 14.69 -12.60 -17.67
CA LYS A 65 15.87 -12.93 -16.85
C LYS A 65 15.52 -12.68 -15.38
N PRO A 66 16.02 -13.46 -14.41
CA PRO A 66 15.81 -13.18 -13.00
C PRO A 66 16.26 -11.75 -12.69
N ARG A 67 15.35 -10.95 -12.14
CA ARG A 67 15.63 -9.55 -11.78
C ARG A 67 16.75 -9.55 -10.73
N LYS A 68 17.84 -8.82 -10.99
CA LYS A 68 18.93 -8.69 -10.02
C LYS A 68 18.37 -8.08 -8.72
N THR A 69 18.91 -8.50 -7.58
CA THR A 69 18.57 -7.92 -6.28
C THR A 69 18.74 -6.40 -6.34
N PRO A 70 17.68 -5.61 -6.03
CA PRO A 70 17.76 -4.16 -6.10
C PRO A 70 18.75 -3.62 -5.07
N THR A 71 19.51 -2.59 -5.45
CA THR A 71 20.49 -1.94 -4.54
C THR A 71 19.93 -0.64 -3.96
N ARG A 72 19.00 -0.01 -4.69
CA ARG A 72 18.24 1.18 -4.30
C ARG A 72 16.75 0.90 -4.47
N ALA A 73 15.90 1.64 -3.74
CA ALA A 73 14.45 1.50 -3.84
C ALA A 73 13.93 1.74 -5.27
N ILE A 74 14.49 2.76 -5.96
CA ILE A 74 14.10 3.10 -7.34
C ILE A 74 14.32 1.94 -8.31
N ASP A 75 15.37 1.12 -8.11
CA ASP A 75 15.67 -0.02 -8.98
C ASP A 75 14.57 -1.10 -8.91
N ALA A 76 13.84 -1.18 -7.79
CA ALA A 76 12.78 -2.16 -7.56
C ALA A 76 11.41 -1.71 -8.09
N ILE A 77 11.20 -0.41 -8.25
CA ILE A 77 9.90 0.17 -8.64
C ILE A 77 9.93 0.83 -10.02
N SER A 78 11.09 0.89 -10.67
CA SER A 78 11.20 1.37 -12.05
C SER A 78 10.86 0.26 -13.04
N HIS A 79 10.33 0.65 -14.20
CA HIS A 79 10.22 -0.22 -15.37
C HIS A 79 11.00 0.37 -16.55
N SER A 80 11.34 -0.50 -17.49
CA SER A 80 11.91 -0.14 -18.79
C SER A 80 11.06 -0.71 -19.92
N ASP A 81 9.86 -1.19 -19.61
CA ASP A 81 8.94 -1.75 -20.59
C ASP A 81 8.30 -0.60 -21.39
N PRO A 82 8.56 -0.50 -22.70
CA PRO A 82 8.02 0.56 -23.55
C PRO A 82 6.50 0.41 -23.78
N GLN A 83 5.90 -0.74 -23.45
CA GLN A 83 4.45 -0.94 -23.54
C GLN A 83 3.69 -0.45 -22.31
N ILE A 84 4.39 -0.16 -21.21
CA ILE A 84 3.76 0.41 -20.01
C ILE A 84 3.65 1.92 -20.24
N ASP A 85 2.42 2.38 -20.42
CA ASP A 85 2.08 3.80 -20.46
C ASP A 85 2.60 4.49 -19.18
N CYS A 86 3.41 5.54 -19.36
CA CYS A 86 4.00 6.34 -18.28
C CYS A 86 2.95 7.18 -17.53
N GLY A 87 1.68 7.05 -17.89
CA GLY A 87 0.53 7.46 -17.09
C GLY A 87 0.36 8.96 -17.02
N LEU A 88 0.00 9.48 -15.85
CA LEU A 88 -0.60 10.81 -15.60
C LEU A 88 0.12 12.05 -16.16
N LEU A 89 1.33 11.91 -16.72
CA LEU A 89 2.10 12.98 -17.35
C LEU A 89 2.43 12.73 -18.85
N GLY A 90 1.92 11.66 -19.45
CA GLY A 90 2.09 11.35 -20.88
C GLY A 90 3.40 10.60 -21.23
N ASN A 91 3.41 10.00 -22.42
CA ASN A 91 4.56 9.28 -23.00
C ASN A 91 5.42 10.21 -23.85
N ASP A 92 6.03 11.24 -23.24
CA ASP A 92 7.06 12.04 -23.91
C ASP A 92 8.37 11.23 -24.02
N GLU A 93 9.14 11.39 -25.10
CA GLU A 93 10.49 10.82 -25.22
C GLU A 93 11.43 11.31 -24.10
N ALA A 94 11.16 12.49 -23.53
CA ALA A 94 11.86 13.04 -22.36
C ALA A 94 11.49 12.34 -21.02
N CYS A 95 10.52 11.43 -21.02
CA CYS A 95 9.98 10.78 -19.83
C CYS A 95 11.06 9.97 -19.08
N ASN A 96 11.35 10.39 -17.86
CA ASN A 96 12.35 9.79 -16.99
C ASN A 96 11.89 9.79 -15.52
N ASN A 97 12.77 9.46 -14.57
CA ASN A 97 12.40 9.39 -13.16
C ASN A 97 12.14 10.77 -12.52
N GLU A 98 12.65 11.85 -13.11
CA GLU A 98 12.43 13.24 -12.68
C GLU A 98 10.97 13.68 -12.90
N CYS A 99 10.25 13.06 -13.84
CA CYS A 99 8.81 13.28 -14.02
C CYS A 99 8.02 12.98 -12.73
N TYR A 100 8.50 12.07 -11.90
CA TYR A 100 7.88 11.82 -10.61
C TYR A 100 8.09 12.97 -9.63
N ASP A 101 9.27 13.57 -9.58
CA ASP A 101 9.53 14.72 -8.71
C ASP A 101 8.68 15.93 -9.15
N ASP A 102 8.55 16.15 -10.46
CA ASP A 102 7.62 17.15 -11.01
C ASP A 102 6.17 16.85 -10.59
N PHE A 103 5.67 15.63 -10.82
CA PHE A 103 4.33 15.22 -10.40
C PHE A 103 4.06 15.46 -8.92
N VAL A 104 5.02 15.10 -8.06
CA VAL A 104 4.91 15.29 -6.61
C VAL A 104 4.83 16.77 -6.22
N ASN A 105 5.44 17.65 -7.01
CA ASN A 105 5.50 19.09 -6.74
C ASN A 105 4.35 19.87 -7.40
N THR A 106 3.80 19.38 -8.51
CA THR A 106 2.79 20.11 -9.30
C THR A 106 1.38 19.51 -9.21
N VAL A 107 1.26 18.20 -8.99
CA VAL A 107 -0.04 17.49 -9.05
C VAL A 107 -0.54 17.05 -7.67
N LEU A 108 0.33 16.62 -6.77
CA LEU A 108 -0.09 16.19 -5.43
C LEU A 108 -0.49 17.39 -4.56
N THR A 109 -1.74 17.40 -4.10
CA THR A 109 -2.30 18.50 -3.29
C THR A 109 -1.86 18.47 -1.83
N LYS A 110 -1.42 17.31 -1.31
CA LYS A 110 -0.90 17.11 0.05
C LYS A 110 -1.76 17.80 1.12
N PRO A 111 -3.05 17.44 1.23
CA PRO A 111 -3.98 18.14 2.12
C PRO A 111 -3.55 18.03 3.58
N ARG A 112 -3.95 19.01 4.40
CA ARG A 112 -3.77 18.92 5.85
C ARG A 112 -4.69 17.84 6.42
N ILE A 113 -4.10 16.92 7.16
CA ILE A 113 -4.80 15.79 7.77
C ILE A 113 -4.52 15.76 9.27
N ASP A 114 -5.47 15.18 10.00
CA ASP A 114 -5.33 14.80 11.40
C ASP A 114 -5.41 13.28 11.51
N ILE A 115 -4.49 12.68 12.27
CA ILE A 115 -4.59 11.27 12.66
C ILE A 115 -5.35 11.24 13.98
N ILE A 116 -6.43 10.49 14.06
CA ILE A 116 -7.26 10.37 15.26
C ILE A 116 -7.32 8.91 15.70
N GLY A 117 -7.10 8.66 16.99
CA GLY A 117 -7.19 7.31 17.56
C GLY A 117 -6.34 7.10 18.81
N PRO A 118 -6.27 5.85 19.30
CA PRO A 118 -6.97 4.69 18.76
C PRO A 118 -8.48 4.75 19.05
N GLY A 119 -9.29 4.32 18.07
CA GLY A 119 -10.72 4.07 18.19
C GLY A 119 -11.06 2.62 17.80
N LYS A 120 -12.32 2.35 17.45
CA LYS A 120 -12.82 1.00 17.09
C LYS A 120 -12.03 0.35 15.94
N LEU A 121 -11.56 1.16 14.98
CA LEU A 121 -10.78 0.71 13.81
C LEU A 121 -9.28 0.93 13.98
N GLY A 122 -8.81 1.23 15.21
CA GLY A 122 -7.45 1.72 15.44
C GLY A 122 -7.33 3.21 15.12
N TYR A 123 -6.27 3.62 14.43
CA TYR A 123 -6.09 5.01 14.01
C TYR A 123 -6.76 5.25 12.65
N GLY A 124 -7.36 6.43 12.48
CA GLY A 124 -7.94 6.88 11.21
C GLY A 124 -7.35 8.21 10.77
N VAL A 125 -7.51 8.53 9.49
CA VAL A 125 -7.09 9.80 8.89
C VAL A 125 -8.31 10.65 8.62
N PHE A 126 -8.29 11.89 9.09
CA PHE A 126 -9.38 12.84 8.94
C PHE A 126 -8.86 14.09 8.25
N THR A 127 -9.69 14.76 7.47
CA THR A 127 -9.35 16.09 6.96
C THR A 127 -9.26 17.07 8.14
N ALA A 128 -8.19 17.86 8.20
CA ALA A 128 -8.03 18.83 9.27
C ALA A 128 -9.10 19.93 9.20
N ALA A 129 -9.27 20.67 10.30
CA ALA A 129 -10.18 21.82 10.32
C ALA A 129 -9.91 22.77 9.13
N LYS A 130 -10.99 23.25 8.49
CA LYS A 130 -10.94 24.13 7.31
C LYS A 130 -10.26 23.52 6.07
N THR A 131 -10.09 22.20 6.01
CA THR A 131 -9.53 21.52 4.82
C THR A 131 -10.66 20.92 4.00
N PHE A 132 -10.75 21.31 2.74
CA PHE A 132 -11.67 20.75 1.75
C PHE A 132 -10.86 20.12 0.62
N ILE A 133 -11.26 18.95 0.17
CA ILE A 133 -10.63 18.21 -0.92
C ILE A 133 -11.65 18.07 -2.05
N LYS A 134 -11.29 18.47 -3.27
CA LYS A 134 -12.17 18.36 -4.44
C LYS A 134 -12.11 16.93 -4.99
N LYS A 135 -13.22 16.47 -5.57
CA LYS A 135 -13.25 15.23 -6.34
C LYS A 135 -12.17 15.26 -7.42
N GLY A 136 -11.38 14.20 -7.52
CA GLY A 136 -10.32 14.07 -8.52
C GLY A 136 -8.93 14.51 -8.03
N ASP A 137 -8.84 15.25 -6.92
CA ASP A 137 -7.55 15.67 -6.35
C ASP A 137 -6.68 14.45 -6.02
N TRP A 138 -5.42 14.51 -6.43
CA TRP A 138 -4.39 13.55 -6.03
C TRP A 138 -3.80 13.99 -4.70
N LEU A 139 -3.96 13.18 -3.66
CA LEU A 139 -3.71 13.59 -2.28
C LEU A 139 -2.25 13.40 -1.90
N GLU A 140 -1.77 12.16 -2.03
CA GLU A 140 -0.43 11.75 -1.63
C GLU A 140 -0.10 10.37 -2.22
N GLU A 141 1.17 10.03 -2.28
CA GLU A 141 1.60 8.66 -2.53
C GLU A 141 1.55 7.81 -1.24
N TYR A 142 1.12 6.55 -1.36
CA TYR A 142 1.36 5.56 -0.33
C TYR A 142 2.83 5.13 -0.35
N ILE A 143 3.59 5.45 0.70
CA ILE A 143 5.02 5.13 0.79
C ILE A 143 5.33 4.23 1.97
N GLY A 144 6.41 3.46 1.82
CA GLY A 144 6.92 2.55 2.83
C GLY A 144 8.26 1.95 2.45
N GLU A 145 8.44 0.69 2.81
CA GLU A 145 9.64 -0.10 2.54
C GLU A 145 9.34 -1.10 1.42
N ILE A 146 10.23 -1.17 0.42
CA ILE A 146 10.15 -2.18 -0.63
C ILE A 146 10.75 -3.48 -0.11
N ARG A 147 9.92 -4.52 -0.13
CA ARG A 147 10.22 -5.86 0.38
C ARG A 147 10.03 -6.91 -0.73
N PRO A 148 10.71 -8.07 -0.64
CA PRO A 148 10.46 -9.19 -1.55
C PRO A 148 9.03 -9.75 -1.41
N MET A 149 8.54 -10.49 -2.41
CA MET A 149 7.15 -10.98 -2.45
C MET A 149 6.80 -11.98 -1.32
N ASN A 150 7.78 -12.65 -0.72
CA ASN A 150 7.56 -13.67 0.32
C ASN A 150 7.18 -13.11 1.70
N THR A 151 7.15 -11.78 1.88
CA THR A 151 6.83 -11.17 3.18
C THR A 151 5.34 -10.82 3.29
N ASN A 152 4.58 -11.49 4.16
CA ASN A 152 3.18 -11.14 4.42
C ASN A 152 3.06 -9.94 5.37
N SER A 153 2.27 -8.94 4.98
CA SER A 153 1.98 -7.74 5.79
C SER A 153 0.58 -7.23 5.46
N LEU A 154 -0.15 -6.78 6.50
CA LEU A 154 -1.45 -6.12 6.36
C LEU A 154 -1.34 -4.67 5.85
N TYR A 155 -0.12 -4.15 5.71
CA TYR A 155 0.17 -2.80 5.25
C TYR A 155 0.92 -2.81 3.90
N ALA A 156 0.82 -3.90 3.14
CA ALA A 156 1.52 -4.05 1.87
C ALA A 156 0.58 -3.90 0.67
N PHE A 157 1.03 -3.13 -0.32
CA PHE A 157 0.54 -3.22 -1.70
C PHE A 157 1.51 -4.06 -2.53
N GLU A 158 0.96 -4.96 -3.35
CA GLU A 158 1.75 -5.67 -4.36
C GLU A 158 1.99 -4.76 -5.56
N LEU A 159 3.23 -4.69 -6.01
CA LEU A 159 3.63 -3.93 -7.20
C LEU A 159 3.83 -4.89 -8.39
N PRO A 160 3.61 -4.41 -9.63
CA PRO A 160 3.85 -5.22 -10.84
C PRO A 160 5.29 -5.71 -10.99
N THR A 161 6.22 -5.11 -10.26
CA THR A 161 7.65 -5.44 -10.31
C THR A 161 8.03 -6.67 -9.47
N GLU A 162 7.06 -7.46 -9.03
CA GLU A 162 7.24 -8.64 -8.17
C GLU A 162 7.84 -8.29 -6.80
N CYS A 163 7.49 -7.12 -6.27
CA CYS A 163 7.82 -6.71 -4.91
C CYS A 163 6.59 -6.14 -4.18
N ARG A 164 6.74 -5.95 -2.87
CA ARG A 164 5.71 -5.38 -1.99
C ARG A 164 6.16 -4.03 -1.48
N LEU A 165 5.26 -3.05 -1.50
CA LEU A 165 5.42 -1.74 -0.87
C LEU A 165 4.70 -1.77 0.48
N ASP A 166 5.46 -1.89 1.56
CA ASP A 166 4.96 -2.17 2.91
C ASP A 166 5.18 -0.99 3.85
N SER A 167 4.11 -0.47 4.46
CA SER A 167 4.22 0.63 5.43
C SER A 167 4.08 0.23 6.91
N LEU A 168 4.21 -1.07 7.22
CA LEU A 168 4.04 -1.60 8.58
C LEU A 168 4.93 -0.85 9.59
N HIS A 169 6.22 -0.72 9.31
CA HIS A 169 7.20 -0.10 10.22
C HIS A 169 7.59 1.33 9.86
N ALA A 170 7.44 1.71 8.59
CA ALA A 170 7.83 3.02 8.11
C ALA A 170 6.92 3.48 6.95
N GLY A 171 6.45 4.72 6.97
CA GLY A 171 5.56 5.25 5.94
C GLY A 171 5.21 6.71 6.13
N ASN A 172 4.18 7.20 5.42
CA ASN A 172 3.56 8.50 5.67
C ASN A 172 2.14 8.31 6.25
N TRP A 173 1.32 9.37 6.25
CA TRP A 173 -0.02 9.33 6.87
C TRP A 173 -0.99 8.37 6.18
N THR A 174 -0.76 8.02 4.91
CA THR A 174 -1.68 7.18 4.11
C THR A 174 -1.86 5.77 4.70
N ARG A 175 -0.89 5.29 5.49
CA ARG A 175 -0.95 4.00 6.21
C ARG A 175 -2.09 3.88 7.22
N PHE A 176 -2.62 5.02 7.69
CA PHE A 176 -3.68 5.08 8.69
C PHE A 176 -5.08 5.23 8.06
N VAL A 177 -5.18 5.23 6.72
CA VAL A 177 -6.46 5.37 6.01
C VAL A 177 -7.21 4.06 6.08
N ASN A 178 -8.35 4.04 6.78
CA ASN A 178 -9.15 2.84 6.99
C ASN A 178 -9.94 2.40 5.75
N SER A 179 -10.48 1.18 5.80
CA SER A 179 -11.35 0.65 4.75
C SER A 179 -12.82 1.03 4.94
N SER A 180 -13.54 1.24 3.84
CA SER A 180 -15.00 1.31 3.78
C SER A 180 -15.54 0.66 2.49
N CYS A 181 -16.74 0.06 2.57
CA CYS A 181 -17.46 -0.44 1.41
C CYS A 181 -18.00 0.69 0.51
N LYS A 182 -18.05 1.94 1.01
CA LYS A 182 -18.41 3.17 0.27
C LYS A 182 -17.29 4.20 0.46
N PRO A 183 -16.11 3.96 -0.12
CA PRO A 183 -14.93 4.80 0.12
C PRO A 183 -15.09 6.20 -0.51
N ASN A 184 -14.41 7.18 0.06
CA ASN A 184 -14.30 8.53 -0.50
C ASN A 184 -12.93 8.81 -1.14
N VAL A 185 -11.96 7.90 -1.00
CA VAL A 185 -10.66 7.92 -1.66
C VAL A 185 -10.44 6.63 -2.45
N ARG A 186 -9.75 6.70 -3.58
CA ARG A 186 -9.30 5.55 -4.38
C ARG A 186 -7.79 5.41 -4.24
N ALA A 187 -7.30 4.23 -3.85
CA ALA A 187 -5.91 3.85 -4.06
C ALA A 187 -5.76 3.39 -5.51
N ARG A 188 -4.80 3.97 -6.25
CA ARG A 188 -4.54 3.69 -7.66
C ARG A 188 -3.12 3.20 -7.80
N ALA A 189 -2.94 1.98 -8.30
CA ALA A 189 -1.66 1.60 -8.89
C ALA A 189 -1.52 2.37 -10.20
N ALA A 190 -0.46 3.16 -10.29
CA ALA A 190 -0.17 4.01 -11.43
C ALA A 190 1.31 3.90 -11.78
N THR A 191 1.61 4.33 -12.99
CA THR A 191 2.95 4.64 -13.42
C THR A 191 3.04 6.17 -13.51
N VAL A 192 4.09 6.75 -12.94
CA VAL A 192 4.42 8.18 -13.06
C VAL A 192 5.83 8.23 -13.61
N GLY A 193 5.96 8.65 -14.85
CA GLY A 193 7.23 8.54 -15.56
C GLY A 193 7.62 7.07 -15.75
N LYS A 194 8.87 6.70 -15.41
CA LYS A 194 9.35 5.30 -15.45
C LYS A 194 9.18 4.55 -14.12
N ARG A 195 8.36 5.06 -13.20
CA ARG A 195 8.25 4.60 -11.81
C ARG A 195 6.83 4.20 -11.45
N HIS A 196 6.65 2.99 -10.93
CA HIS A 196 5.39 2.57 -10.34
C HIS A 196 5.14 3.28 -9.00
N ALA A 197 3.89 3.67 -8.76
CA ALA A 197 3.43 4.36 -7.57
C ALA A 197 2.05 3.86 -7.14
N ILE A 198 1.76 3.93 -5.84
CA ILE A 198 0.41 3.77 -5.32
C ILE A 198 -0.08 5.16 -4.90
N LEU A 199 -1.01 5.74 -5.65
CA LEU A 199 -1.46 7.12 -5.46
C LEU A 199 -2.88 7.17 -4.92
N PHE A 200 -3.14 8.08 -3.99
CA PHE A 200 -4.47 8.26 -3.41
C PHE A 200 -5.19 9.42 -4.11
N GLN A 201 -6.40 9.16 -4.63
CA GLN A 201 -7.20 10.15 -5.35
C GLN A 201 -8.59 10.29 -4.72
N ALA A 202 -9.07 11.52 -4.54
CA ALA A 202 -10.42 11.76 -4.04
C ALA A 202 -11.50 11.25 -5.03
N ALA A 203 -12.40 10.41 -4.54
CA ALA A 203 -13.50 9.82 -5.33
C ALA A 203 -14.73 10.73 -5.42
N ARG A 204 -14.85 11.65 -4.46
CA ARG A 204 -15.88 12.70 -4.34
C ARG A 204 -15.27 13.92 -3.65
N ASN A 205 -16.04 15.00 -3.54
CA ASN A 205 -15.70 16.10 -2.65
C ASN A 205 -15.68 15.61 -1.19
N ILE A 206 -14.69 16.02 -0.41
CA ILE A 206 -14.51 15.65 0.99
C ILE A 206 -14.38 16.94 1.81
N GLY A 207 -15.31 17.15 2.74
CA GLY A 207 -15.36 18.30 3.61
C GLY A 207 -14.43 18.18 4.83
N PRO A 208 -14.34 19.26 5.64
CA PRO A 208 -13.53 19.28 6.87
C PRO A 208 -14.04 18.27 7.91
N GLY A 209 -13.12 17.60 8.61
CA GLY A 209 -13.42 16.62 9.65
C GLY A 209 -13.92 15.26 9.17
N GLU A 210 -14.06 15.05 7.85
CA GLU A 210 -14.44 13.73 7.31
C GLU A 210 -13.27 12.74 7.37
N GLU A 211 -13.56 11.47 7.70
CA GLU A 211 -12.55 10.40 7.63
C GLU A 211 -12.26 10.04 6.16
N LEU A 212 -10.99 9.98 5.80
CA LEU A 212 -10.54 9.42 4.53
C LEU A 212 -10.60 7.89 4.62
N ARG A 213 -11.25 7.27 3.64
CA ARG A 213 -11.37 5.81 3.56
C ARG A 213 -11.21 5.31 2.13
N ILE A 214 -10.46 4.22 1.99
CA ILE A 214 -10.32 3.47 0.73
C ILE A 214 -11.10 2.15 0.81
N ASN A 215 -11.13 1.37 -0.26
CA ASN A 215 -11.66 0.01 -0.21
C ASN A 215 -10.48 -0.97 -0.30
N TYR A 216 -10.21 -1.71 0.78
CA TYR A 216 -9.14 -2.72 0.80
C TYR A 216 -9.47 -3.95 -0.07
N GLY A 217 -10.74 -4.16 -0.42
CA GLY A 217 -11.22 -5.31 -1.19
C GLY A 217 -11.47 -6.54 -0.33
N GLY A 218 -12.40 -7.40 -0.74
CA GLY A 218 -12.77 -8.58 0.06
C GLY A 218 -11.67 -9.64 0.15
N MET A 219 -10.76 -9.73 -0.83
CA MET A 219 -9.59 -10.63 -0.77
C MET A 219 -8.65 -10.26 0.38
N TYR A 220 -8.43 -8.96 0.63
CA TYR A 220 -7.65 -8.50 1.79
C TYR A 220 -8.26 -9.01 3.10
N PHE A 221 -9.56 -8.79 3.29
CA PHE A 221 -10.25 -9.19 4.52
C PHE A 221 -10.25 -10.72 4.70
N GLN A 222 -10.46 -11.46 3.61
CA GLN A 222 -10.42 -12.92 3.63
C GLN A 222 -9.02 -13.44 4.01
N GLN A 223 -7.95 -12.93 3.40
CA GLN A 223 -6.57 -13.34 3.69
C GLN A 223 -6.13 -12.93 5.10
N ALA A 224 -6.61 -11.78 5.59
CA ALA A 224 -6.34 -11.30 6.93
C ALA A 224 -7.15 -12.02 8.03
N GLY A 225 -8.17 -12.80 7.67
CA GLY A 225 -9.11 -13.37 8.64
C GLY A 225 -9.93 -12.30 9.38
N LEU A 226 -10.19 -11.16 8.73
CA LEU A 226 -10.88 -10.02 9.31
C LEU A 226 -12.25 -9.80 8.65
N LEU A 227 -13.14 -9.11 9.36
CA LEU A 227 -14.39 -8.59 8.82
C LEU A 227 -14.33 -7.06 8.76
N CYS A 228 -14.98 -6.48 7.76
CA CYS A 228 -15.11 -5.04 7.64
C CYS A 228 -16.10 -4.52 8.69
N MET A 229 -15.67 -3.48 9.39
CA MET A 229 -16.42 -2.81 10.45
C MET A 229 -16.80 -1.37 10.05
N CYS A 230 -16.91 -1.10 8.74
CA CYS A 230 -17.37 0.20 8.25
C CYS A 230 -18.87 0.41 8.50
N ASP A 231 -19.32 1.64 8.35
CA ASP A 231 -20.66 2.15 8.60
C ASP A 231 -21.67 1.90 7.46
N VAL A 232 -21.27 1.19 6.41
CA VAL A 232 -22.16 0.90 5.27
C VAL A 232 -23.17 -0.21 5.58
N LYS A 233 -22.83 -1.10 6.51
CA LYS A 233 -23.72 -2.17 6.98
C LYS A 233 -23.62 -2.26 8.49
N ASP A 234 -24.71 -2.69 9.12
CA ASP A 234 -24.72 -2.93 10.55
C ASP A 234 -23.88 -4.17 10.88
N GLY A 235 -22.86 -3.95 11.70
CA GLY A 235 -21.99 -5.00 12.21
C GLY A 235 -20.89 -5.50 11.25
N PRO A 236 -20.11 -6.50 11.71
CA PRO A 236 -19.04 -7.09 10.94
C PRO A 236 -19.55 -7.75 9.66
N HIS A 237 -18.91 -7.48 8.51
CA HIS A 237 -19.29 -8.08 7.23
C HIS A 237 -18.10 -8.31 6.29
N MET A 238 -18.23 -9.26 5.37
CA MET A 238 -17.25 -9.45 4.30
C MET A 238 -17.53 -8.45 3.15
N PRO A 239 -16.56 -7.63 2.74
CA PRO A 239 -16.72 -6.75 1.57
C PRO A 239 -16.88 -7.52 0.26
N LYS A 240 -17.40 -6.85 -0.77
CA LYS A 240 -17.51 -7.42 -2.12
C LYS A 240 -16.14 -7.89 -2.63
N GLY A 241 -16.11 -9.07 -3.25
CA GLY A 241 -14.89 -9.72 -3.75
C GLY A 241 -14.25 -10.71 -2.79
N GLY A 242 -14.74 -10.86 -1.54
CA GLY A 242 -14.35 -11.95 -0.63
C GLY A 242 -15.39 -13.07 -0.69
N LYS A 243 -14.95 -14.35 -0.64
CA LYS A 243 -15.91 -15.44 -0.47
C LYS A 243 -16.49 -15.35 0.95
N LYS A 244 -17.81 -15.57 1.12
CA LYS A 244 -18.40 -15.72 2.46
C LYS A 244 -17.69 -16.88 3.14
N VAL A 245 -17.05 -16.63 4.29
CA VAL A 245 -16.65 -17.70 5.20
C VAL A 245 -17.98 -18.35 5.62
N LYS A 246 -18.21 -19.59 5.21
CA LYS A 246 -19.29 -20.39 5.80
C LYS A 246 -18.94 -20.51 7.28
N LYS A 247 -19.82 -20.03 8.16
CA LYS A 247 -19.78 -20.52 9.53
C LYS A 247 -20.16 -21.99 9.43
N ASP A 248 -19.28 -22.86 9.88
CA ASP A 248 -19.72 -24.20 10.25
C ASP A 248 -20.53 -23.99 11.53
N ASP A 249 -21.85 -23.95 11.35
CA ASP A 249 -22.80 -23.99 12.44
C ASP A 249 -22.77 -25.44 12.95
N GLY A 250 -21.73 -25.74 13.73
CA GLY A 250 -21.62 -26.98 14.50
C GLY A 250 -22.69 -26.98 15.57
N GLU A 251 -23.78 -27.64 15.22
CA GLU A 251 -24.83 -28.21 16.07
C GLU A 251 -24.24 -28.69 17.42
N GLU A 252 -24.62 -28.04 18.51
CA GLU A 252 -24.54 -28.60 19.86
C GLU A 252 -25.61 -29.71 19.94
N ASP A 253 -25.19 -30.94 19.73
CA ASP A 253 -25.88 -32.12 20.25
C ASP A 253 -25.01 -32.72 21.37
N LEU A 254 -25.64 -32.78 22.56
CA LEU A 254 -25.24 -33.37 23.86
C LEU A 254 -24.51 -32.46 24.87
#